data_AF-A0A7X7A3U1-F1
#
_entry.id   AF-A0A7X7A3U1-F1
#
_cell.length_a   1.000
_cell.length_b   1.000
_cell.length_c   1.000
_cell.angle_alpha   90.00
_cell.angle_beta   90.00
_cell.angle_gamma   90.00
#
_symmetry.space_group_name_H-M   'P 1'
#
loop_
_entity.id
_entity.type
_entity.pdbx_description
1 polymer ?
#
loop_
_entity_poly.entity_id
_entity_poly.type
_entity_poly.pdbx_seq_one_letter_code
_entity_poly.pdbx_strand_id
1 'polypeptide(L)'
;LVRPEHEAVKVSLYTRGKEGALLVVSNLSAEARTAKVELNLKRLGLSAGAKAVDARTNEPVTLENGRLAVELGAFDYALVRVR
;
A
#
# COMPACT_ATOMS: atom_id res chain seq x y z
N LEU A 1 4.89 -9.23 -6.00
CA LEU A 1 3.45 -8.89 -5.84
C LEU A 1 3.28 -7.41 -5.51
N VAL A 2 4.19 -6.86 -4.70
CA VAL A 2 4.32 -5.42 -4.42
C VAL A 2 5.72 -4.95 -4.78
N ARG A 3 5.88 -3.67 -5.15
CA ARG A 3 7.17 -3.03 -5.40
C ARG A 3 7.12 -1.55 -4.95
N PRO A 4 7.89 -1.14 -3.93
CA PRO A 4 8.06 0.28 -3.62
C PRO A 4 8.90 0.98 -4.68
N GLU A 5 8.61 2.26 -4.98
CA GLU A 5 9.38 3.07 -5.94
C GLU A 5 10.64 3.69 -5.34
N HIS A 6 10.77 3.70 -4.01
CA HIS A 6 11.89 4.32 -3.30
C HIS A 6 12.55 3.36 -2.31
N GLU A 7 13.87 3.41 -2.17
CA GLU A 7 14.65 2.47 -1.33
C GLU A 7 14.33 2.56 0.17
N ALA A 8 14.03 3.76 0.64
CA ALA A 8 13.61 4.04 2.02
C ALA A 8 12.17 3.56 2.31
N VAL A 9 11.40 3.16 1.30
CA VAL A 9 10.06 2.61 1.50
C VAL A 9 10.15 1.09 1.54
N LYS A 10 9.66 0.49 2.64
CA LYS A 10 9.50 -0.96 2.76
C LYS A 10 8.04 -1.33 2.81
N VAL A 11 7.72 -2.49 2.23
CA VAL A 11 6.35 -2.99 2.15
C VAL A 11 6.33 -4.45 2.56
N SER A 12 5.60 -4.74 3.63
CA SER A 12 5.20 -6.11 3.98
C SER A 12 3.79 -6.35 3.45
N LEU A 13 3.60 -7.48 2.75
CA LEU A 13 2.34 -7.81 2.11
C LEU A 13 1.79 -9.12 2.68
N TYR A 14 0.55 -9.07 3.14
CA TYR A 14 -0.25 -10.22 3.57
C TYR A 14 -1.46 -10.33 2.64
N THR A 15 -1.67 -11.48 2.01
CA THR A 15 -2.75 -11.66 1.03
C THR A 15 -3.65 -12.83 1.38
N ARG A 16 -4.95 -12.67 1.13
CA ARG A 16 -5.96 -13.73 1.18
C ARG A 16 -6.59 -13.95 -0.20
N GLY A 17 -5.78 -13.80 -1.25
CA GLY A 17 -6.23 -13.91 -2.64
C GLY A 17 -7.34 -12.91 -2.96
N LYS A 18 -8.46 -13.42 -3.50
CA LYS A 18 -9.62 -12.61 -3.92
C LYS A 18 -10.30 -11.84 -2.78
N GLU A 19 -10.08 -12.22 -1.52
CA GLU A 19 -10.68 -11.52 -0.38
C GLU A 19 -9.96 -10.21 -0.02
N GLY A 20 -8.76 -9.99 -0.57
CA GLY A 20 -8.00 -8.76 -0.36
C GLY A 20 -6.56 -9.01 0.08
N ALA A 21 -5.91 -7.89 0.39
CA ALA A 21 -4.56 -7.85 0.94
C ALA A 21 -4.46 -6.77 2.03
N LEU A 22 -3.55 -6.99 2.98
CA LEU A 22 -3.09 -6.01 3.95
C LEU A 22 -1.63 -5.70 3.67
N LEU A 23 -1.32 -4.41 3.56
CA LEU A 23 0.02 -3.89 3.37
C LEU A 23 0.44 -3.13 4.62
N VAL A 24 1.67 -3.34 5.05
CA VAL A 24 2.35 -2.43 5.98
C VAL A 24 3.35 -1.64 5.14
N VAL A 25 3.09 -0.36 4.94
CA VAL A 25 3.95 0.54 4.15
C VAL A 25 4.70 1.44 5.12
N SER A 26 6.03 1.32 5.15
CA SER A 26 6.88 2.03 6.11
C SER A 26 7.86 2.94 5.40
N ASN A 27 7.98 4.18 5.88
CA ASN A 27 9.07 5.09 5.55
C ASN A 27 10.19 4.89 6.56
N LEU A 28 11.35 4.46 6.11
CA LEU A 28 12.52 4.22 6.96
C LEU A 28 13.54 5.37 6.93
N SER A 29 13.13 6.56 6.46
CA SER A 29 13.97 7.75 6.42
C SER A 29 13.53 8.82 7.42
N ALA A 30 14.44 9.74 7.72
CA ALA A 30 14.20 10.89 8.60
C ALA A 30 13.39 12.03 7.92
N GLU A 31 13.08 11.89 6.63
CA GLU A 31 12.31 12.86 5.86
C GLU A 31 10.90 12.34 5.61
N ALA A 32 9.91 13.22 5.68
CA ALA A 32 8.55 12.89 5.27
C ALA A 32 8.50 12.58 3.77
N ARG A 33 7.64 11.65 3.36
CA ARG A 33 7.59 11.16 1.98
C ARG A 33 6.21 10.63 1.60
N THR A 34 5.83 10.85 0.35
CA THR A 34 4.78 10.08 -0.31
C THR A 34 5.33 8.72 -0.74
N ALA A 35 4.97 7.66 -0.03
CA ALA A 35 5.30 6.29 -0.38
C ALA A 35 4.45 5.84 -1.58
N LYS A 36 5.11 5.63 -2.73
CA LYS A 36 4.50 5.07 -3.93
C LYS A 36 4.82 3.58 -4.02
N VAL A 37 3.78 2.76 -4.15
CA VAL A 37 3.88 1.30 -4.18
C VAL A 37 3.08 0.75 -5.34
N GLU A 38 3.73 -0.05 -6.18
CA GLU A 38 3.10 -0.76 -7.29
C GLU A 38 2.63 -2.15 -6.82
N LEU A 39 1.35 -2.45 -7.00
CA LEU A 39 0.71 -3.73 -6.73
C LEU A 39 0.34 -4.42 -8.04
N ASN A 40 0.70 -5.70 -8.16
CA ASN A 40 0.19 -6.53 -9.24
C ASN A 40 -1.19 -7.11 -8.87
N LEU A 41 -2.24 -6.30 -9.06
CA LEU A 41 -3.62 -6.65 -8.70
C LEU A 41 -4.08 -7.99 -9.30
N LYS A 42 -3.72 -8.24 -10.56
CA LYS A 42 -4.04 -9.51 -11.25
C LYS A 42 -3.44 -10.71 -10.53
N ARG A 43 -2.14 -10.65 -10.15
CA ARG A 43 -1.47 -11.74 -9.42
C ARG A 43 -1.92 -11.84 -7.96
N LEU A 44 -2.51 -10.79 -7.40
CA LEU A 44 -3.19 -10.81 -6.11
C LEU A 44 -4.62 -11.38 -6.19
N GLY A 45 -5.16 -11.58 -7.40
CA GLY A 45 -6.54 -12.02 -7.60
C GLY A 45 -7.58 -10.91 -7.39
N LEU A 46 -7.14 -9.64 -7.42
CA LEU A 46 -7.98 -8.46 -7.21
C LEU A 46 -8.40 -7.83 -8.53
N SER A 47 -9.56 -7.18 -8.52
CA SER A 47 -10.09 -6.49 -9.70
C SER A 47 -9.34 -5.19 -9.99
N ALA A 48 -9.45 -4.68 -11.21
CA ALA A 48 -8.92 -3.36 -11.57
C ALA A 48 -9.59 -2.20 -10.79
N GLY A 49 -10.79 -2.43 -10.25
CA GLY A 49 -11.54 -1.49 -9.42
C GLY A 49 -11.34 -1.70 -7.92
N ALA A 50 -10.29 -2.44 -7.50
CA ALA A 50 -9.95 -2.61 -6.10
C ALA A 50 -9.77 -1.25 -5.41
N LYS A 51 -10.21 -1.16 -4.16
CA LYS A 51 -10.15 0.04 -3.34
C LYS A 51 -9.14 -0.16 -2.22
N ALA A 52 -8.45 0.91 -1.84
CA ALA A 52 -7.57 0.93 -0.69
C ALA A 52 -8.11 1.83 0.41
N VAL A 53 -7.90 1.43 1.66
CA VAL A 53 -8.21 2.22 2.86
C VAL A 53 -7.12 2.06 3.91
N ASP A 54 -6.93 3.06 4.77
CA ASP A 54 -6.19 2.85 6.02
C ASP A 54 -7.02 1.87 6.89
N ALA A 55 -6.40 0.77 7.31
CA ALA A 55 -7.08 -0.30 8.02
C ALA A 55 -7.48 0.07 9.45
N ARG A 56 -6.90 1.13 10.02
CA ARG A 56 -7.18 1.66 11.36
C ARG A 56 -8.33 2.67 11.32
N THR A 57 -8.32 3.58 10.34
CA THR A 57 -9.30 4.69 10.26
C THR A 57 -10.44 4.43 9.28
N ASN A 58 -10.27 3.48 8.35
CA ASN A 58 -11.11 3.25 7.16
C ASN A 58 -11.16 4.45 6.19
N GLU A 59 -10.26 5.42 6.33
CA GLU A 59 -10.15 6.52 5.38
C GLU A 59 -9.63 6.00 4.03
N PRO A 60 -10.15 6.50 2.90
CA PRO A 60 -9.68 6.11 1.58
C PRO A 60 -8.19 6.39 1.39
N VAL A 61 -7.51 5.46 0.72
CA VAL A 61 -6.14 5.64 0.25
C VAL A 61 -6.15 5.59 -1.28
N THR A 62 -5.39 6.47 -1.92
CA THR A 62 -5.33 6.53 -3.39
C THR A 62 -4.75 5.24 -3.95
N LEU A 63 -5.54 4.54 -4.76
CA LEU A 63 -5.15 3.36 -5.53
C LEU A 63 -5.67 3.49 -6.96
N GLU A 64 -4.76 3.66 -7.91
CA GLU A 64 -5.10 3.82 -9.33
C GLU A 64 -4.27 2.86 -10.17
N ASN A 65 -4.93 1.95 -10.90
CA ASN A 65 -4.26 0.98 -11.78
C ASN A 65 -3.15 0.18 -11.07
N GLY A 66 -3.37 -0.18 -9.80
CA GLY A 66 -2.39 -0.89 -8.98
C GLY A 66 -1.31 0.00 -8.37
N ARG A 67 -1.34 1.32 -8.56
CA ARG A 67 -0.42 2.26 -7.92
C ARG A 67 -1.06 2.85 -6.68
N LEU A 68 -0.49 2.52 -5.53
CA LEU A 68 -0.87 3.02 -4.21
C LEU A 68 0.01 4.22 -3.85
N ALA A 69 -0.60 5.27 -3.31
CA ALA A 69 0.12 6.42 -2.75
C ALA A 69 -0.36 6.71 -1.32
N VAL A 70 0.59 6.81 -0.39
CA VAL A 70 0.33 7.15 1.03
C VAL A 70 1.34 8.20 1.47
N GLU A 71 0.88 9.23 2.15
CA GLU A 71 1.76 10.19 2.84
C GLU A 71 2.23 9.61 4.18
N LEU A 72 3.53 9.61 4.41
CA LEU A 72 4.15 9.12 5.64
C LEU A 72 5.10 10.16 6.22
N GLY A 73 5.04 10.35 7.53
CA GLY A 73 6.06 11.10 8.26
C GLY A 73 7.42 10.42 8.25
N ALA A 74 8.40 11.08 8.86
CA ALA A 74 9.70 10.49 9.14
C ALA A 74 9.53 9.25 10.05
N PHE A 75 10.17 8.13 9.69
CA PHE A 75 10.10 6.86 10.43
C PHE A 75 8.68 6.34 10.72
N ASP A 76 7.71 6.70 9.88
CA ASP A 76 6.30 6.37 10.07
C ASP A 76 5.85 5.17 9.21
N TYR A 77 4.65 4.65 9.48
CA TYR A 77 4.03 3.59 8.70
C TYR A 77 2.51 3.73 8.60
N ALA A 78 1.95 3.15 7.52
CA ALA A 78 0.52 2.97 7.34
C ALA A 78 0.15 1.50 7.17
N LEU A 79 -1.04 1.16 7.65
CA LEU A 79 -1.68 -0.12 7.41
C LEU A 79 -2.71 0.07 6.31
N VAL A 80 -2.49 -0.51 5.14
CA VAL A 80 -3.38 -0.32 3.99
C VAL A 80 -4.06 -1.63 3.64
N ARG A 81 -5.39 -1.67 3.72
CA ARG A 81 -6.19 -2.80 3.25
C ARG A 81 -6.66 -2.53 1.83
N VAL A 82 -6.45 -3.49 0.94
CA VAL A 82 -6.86 -3.45 -0.47
C VAL A 82 -7.86 -4.57 -0.75
N ARG A 83 -8.99 -4.26 -1.38
CA ARG A 83 -10.03 -5.22 -1.78
C ARG A 83 -10.77 -4.77 -3.03
#